data_AF-A0A423JPV8-F1
#
_entry.id   AF-A0A423JPV8-F1
#
_cell.length_a   1.000
_cell.length_b   1.000
_cell.length_c   1.000
_cell.angle_alpha   90.00
_cell.angle_beta   90.00
_cell.angle_gamma   90.00
#
_symmetry.space_group_name_H-M   'P 1'
#
loop_
_entity.id
_entity.type
_entity.pdbx_description
1 polymer ?
#
loop_
_entity_poly.entity_id
_entity_poly.type
_entity_poly.pdbx_seq_one_letter_code
_entity_poly.pdbx_strand_id
1 'polypeptide(L)'
;MTVASASASATLTADEVVVKSALGGAAWTLSVFNKTINLGAAPGPGGMDTGSSPASGYLAIYAIYNPTTGVSALLAKNATSAVQTETYSGANMPSGYTASALVSVWPTNGGGQFVVGVMQGRQVAAGGIQVLSSSVQQASFVSLSLSAAVPLNAKTAKGYMRIGSSSPGNNLGQISANSVGLDQTIIEGGYTNATSAFSVAMLTPQTLFYTATTSAGTLNSLIVISSYTF
;
A
#
# COMPACT_ATOMS: atom_id res chain seq x y z
N MET A 1 -12.63 3.90 2.54
CA MET A 1 -12.63 3.03 3.75
C MET A 1 -11.79 3.72 4.82
N THR A 2 -12.26 3.75 6.06
CA THR A 2 -11.54 4.36 7.19
C THR A 2 -11.50 3.38 8.36
N VAL A 3 -10.32 3.19 8.95
CA VAL A 3 -10.09 2.36 10.14
C VAL A 3 -9.51 3.26 11.22
N ALA A 4 -10.34 3.66 12.19
CA ALA A 4 -9.97 4.64 13.22
C ALA A 4 -9.11 4.06 14.34
N SER A 5 -9.26 2.76 14.61
CA SER A 5 -8.47 1.98 15.55
C SER A 5 -8.20 0.61 14.95
N ALA A 6 -7.09 -0.04 15.33
CA ALA A 6 -6.79 -1.39 14.86
C ALA A 6 -7.99 -2.31 15.12
N SER A 7 -8.48 -2.99 14.09
CA SER A 7 -9.77 -3.68 14.12
C SER A 7 -9.77 -4.88 13.18
N ALA A 8 -10.43 -5.96 13.58
CA ALA A 8 -10.72 -7.08 12.67
C ALA A 8 -11.83 -6.73 11.66
N SER A 9 -12.57 -5.63 11.86
CA SER A 9 -13.66 -5.22 10.99
C SER A 9 -13.43 -3.85 10.37
N ALA A 10 -13.84 -3.71 9.12
CA ALA A 10 -13.85 -2.45 8.40
C ALA A 10 -15.02 -2.37 7.43
N THR A 11 -15.43 -1.15 7.08
CA THR A 11 -16.48 -0.90 6.09
C THR A 11 -15.92 -0.14 4.90
N LEU A 12 -16.20 -0.66 3.71
CA LEU A 12 -15.90 -0.01 2.45
C LEU A 12 -17.18 0.58 1.88
N THR A 13 -17.13 1.88 1.62
CA THR A 13 -18.17 2.65 0.97
C THR A 13 -17.67 3.18 -0.37
N ALA A 14 -18.52 3.13 -1.39
CA ALA A 14 -18.31 3.78 -2.68
C ALA A 14 -19.67 4.05 -3.34
N ASP A 15 -19.76 5.11 -4.13
CA ASP A 15 -20.98 5.42 -4.87
C ASP A 15 -21.28 4.33 -5.90
N GLU A 16 -20.23 3.85 -6.57
CA GLU A 16 -20.30 2.72 -7.49
C GLU A 16 -19.05 1.84 -7.41
N VAL A 17 -19.24 0.54 -7.61
CA VAL A 17 -18.16 -0.42 -7.86
C VAL A 17 -18.51 -1.25 -9.09
N VAL A 18 -17.63 -1.24 -10.08
CA VAL A 18 -17.78 -2.11 -11.26
C VAL A 18 -17.07 -3.43 -11.02
N VAL A 19 -17.83 -4.52 -11.02
CA VAL A 19 -17.32 -5.89 -10.89
C VAL A 19 -17.37 -6.61 -12.23
N LYS A 20 -16.44 -7.53 -12.47
CA LYS A 20 -16.37 -8.29 -13.73
C LYS A 20 -16.24 -9.78 -13.50
N SER A 21 -16.74 -10.58 -14.43
CA SER A 21 -16.58 -12.04 -14.39
C SER A 21 -15.14 -12.48 -14.67
N ALA A 22 -14.44 -11.71 -15.52
CA ALA A 22 -13.02 -11.84 -15.81
C ALA A 22 -12.52 -10.53 -16.43
N LEU A 23 -11.20 -10.40 -16.64
CA LEU A 23 -10.65 -9.34 -17.47
C LEU A 23 -11.27 -9.41 -18.89
N GLY A 24 -11.85 -8.30 -19.34
CA GLY A 24 -12.59 -8.24 -20.61
C GLY A 24 -13.94 -8.97 -20.63
N GLY A 25 -14.35 -9.57 -19.50
CA GLY A 25 -15.64 -10.28 -19.39
C GLY A 25 -16.83 -9.36 -19.13
N ALA A 26 -17.98 -9.98 -18.87
CA ALA A 26 -19.21 -9.28 -18.48
C ALA A 26 -18.97 -8.41 -17.23
N ALA A 27 -19.63 -7.26 -17.20
CA ALA A 27 -19.47 -6.26 -16.15
C ALA A 27 -20.83 -5.93 -15.51
N TRP A 28 -20.80 -5.67 -14.21
CA TRP A 28 -21.96 -5.21 -13.45
C TRP A 28 -21.56 -4.01 -12.61
N THR A 29 -22.40 -2.98 -12.59
CA THR A 29 -22.21 -1.81 -11.74
C THR A 29 -23.03 -1.98 -10.47
N LEU A 30 -22.35 -2.01 -9.33
CA LEU A 30 -22.97 -2.05 -8.01
C LEU A 30 -23.08 -0.62 -7.49
N SER A 31 -24.29 -0.09 -7.38
CA SER A 31 -24.53 1.25 -6.84
C SER A 31 -24.63 1.24 -5.31
N VAL A 32 -24.32 2.38 -4.69
CA VAL A 32 -24.38 2.62 -3.24
C VAL A 32 -23.69 1.48 -2.46
N PHE A 33 -22.48 1.13 -2.89
CA PHE A 33 -21.74 0.02 -2.31
C PHE A 33 -21.36 0.37 -0.87
N ASN A 34 -21.96 -0.33 0.09
CA ASN A 34 -21.63 -0.20 1.51
C ASN A 34 -21.59 -1.60 2.11
N LYS A 35 -20.37 -2.14 2.27
CA LYS A 35 -20.16 -3.50 2.74
C LYS A 35 -19.10 -3.54 3.83
N THR A 36 -19.40 -4.33 4.84
CA THR A 36 -18.50 -4.62 5.95
C THR A 36 -17.75 -5.92 5.70
N ILE A 37 -16.50 -5.95 6.11
CA ILE A 37 -15.69 -7.16 6.21
C ILE A 37 -15.27 -7.37 7.66
N ASN A 38 -15.20 -8.62 8.10
CA ASN A 38 -14.75 -9.04 9.43
C ASN A 38 -13.78 -10.22 9.29
N LEU A 39 -12.51 -9.95 9.57
CA LEU A 39 -11.39 -10.90 9.46
C LEU A 39 -11.44 -12.04 10.49
N GLY A 40 -12.24 -11.90 11.55
CA GLY A 40 -12.48 -12.95 12.54
C GLY A 40 -13.72 -13.82 12.26
N ALA A 41 -14.46 -13.55 11.18
CA ALA A 41 -15.59 -14.37 10.77
C ALA A 41 -15.11 -15.67 10.09
N ALA A 42 -16.04 -16.63 9.92
CA ALA A 42 -15.77 -17.83 9.12
C ALA A 42 -15.40 -17.44 7.67
N PRO A 43 -14.52 -18.21 7.00
CA PRO A 43 -14.16 -17.93 5.61
C PRO A 43 -15.38 -17.89 4.68
N GLY A 44 -15.40 -16.92 3.76
CA GLY A 44 -16.49 -16.69 2.83
C GLY A 44 -16.91 -15.21 2.72
N PRO A 45 -18.14 -14.95 2.24
CA PRO A 45 -18.64 -13.59 2.04
C PRO A 45 -18.59 -12.78 3.34
N GLY A 46 -17.92 -11.64 3.31
CA GLY A 46 -17.72 -10.76 4.46
C GLY A 46 -16.53 -11.14 5.35
N GLY A 47 -15.72 -12.12 4.99
CA GLY A 47 -14.54 -12.56 5.73
C GLY A 47 -13.32 -12.82 4.85
N MET A 48 -12.43 -13.68 5.35
CA MET A 48 -11.29 -14.22 4.58
C MET A 48 -11.78 -15.22 3.53
N ASP A 49 -11.06 -15.35 2.41
CA ASP A 49 -11.32 -16.36 1.39
C ASP A 49 -10.97 -17.77 1.91
N THR A 50 -9.90 -17.85 2.69
CA THR A 50 -9.49 -19.04 3.40
C THR A 50 -8.58 -18.67 4.58
N GLY A 51 -8.45 -19.59 5.54
CA GLY A 51 -7.54 -19.44 6.67
C GLY A 51 -7.81 -18.20 7.53
N SER A 52 -6.77 -17.77 8.24
CA SER A 52 -6.79 -16.57 9.09
C SER A 52 -6.09 -15.40 8.40
N SER A 53 -6.45 -14.18 8.80
CA SER A 53 -5.76 -12.97 8.37
C SER A 53 -4.26 -13.02 8.72
N PRO A 54 -3.35 -12.60 7.81
CA PRO A 54 -1.91 -12.64 8.06
C PRO A 54 -1.52 -11.65 9.17
N ALA A 55 -0.61 -12.05 10.07
CA ALA A 55 0.04 -11.14 10.99
C ALA A 55 1.11 -10.32 10.25
N SER A 56 1.13 -9.00 10.44
CA SER A 56 2.11 -8.08 9.85
C SER A 56 2.27 -8.25 8.33
N GLY A 57 1.15 -8.35 7.61
CA GLY A 57 1.11 -8.62 6.18
C GLY A 57 0.17 -7.70 5.44
N TYR A 58 -0.38 -8.19 4.32
CA TYR A 58 -1.31 -7.43 3.50
C TYR A 58 -2.49 -8.30 3.06
N LEU A 59 -3.66 -7.66 2.95
CA LEU A 59 -4.89 -8.25 2.47
C LEU A 59 -5.35 -7.54 1.20
N ALA A 60 -5.56 -8.29 0.12
CA ALA A 60 -6.37 -7.82 -0.99
C ALA A 60 -7.83 -8.00 -0.64
N ILE A 61 -8.61 -6.94 -0.79
CA ILE A 61 -10.04 -6.93 -0.52
C ILE A 61 -10.75 -6.81 -1.86
N TYR A 62 -11.62 -7.78 -2.14
CA TYR A 62 -12.42 -7.84 -3.34
C TYR A 62 -13.88 -7.51 -3.02
N ALA A 63 -14.52 -6.69 -3.85
CA ALA A 63 -15.97 -6.73 -3.97
C ALA A 63 -16.33 -7.97 -4.78
N ILE A 64 -17.26 -8.78 -4.30
CA ILE A 64 -17.77 -9.96 -4.98
C ILE A 64 -19.27 -9.82 -5.22
N TYR A 65 -19.74 -10.36 -6.33
CA TYR A 65 -21.14 -10.27 -6.74
C TYR A 65 -21.66 -11.59 -7.30
N ASN A 66 -22.89 -11.93 -6.93
CA ASN A 66 -23.68 -13.02 -7.48
C ASN A 66 -24.69 -12.44 -8.50
N PRO A 67 -24.45 -12.60 -9.82
CA PRO A 67 -25.33 -12.06 -10.85
C PRO A 67 -26.72 -12.68 -10.88
N THR A 68 -26.89 -13.89 -10.33
CA THR A 68 -28.19 -14.58 -10.29
C THR A 68 -29.09 -14.04 -9.18
N THR A 69 -28.53 -13.72 -8.01
CA THR A 69 -29.31 -13.26 -6.84
C THR A 69 -29.23 -11.76 -6.60
N GLY A 70 -28.30 -11.06 -7.25
CA GLY A 70 -28.06 -9.64 -7.02
C GLY A 70 -27.31 -9.33 -5.72
N VAL A 71 -26.85 -10.35 -4.98
CA VAL A 71 -26.17 -10.16 -3.69
C VAL A 71 -24.69 -9.82 -3.90
N SER A 72 -24.22 -8.81 -3.17
CA SER A 72 -22.80 -8.41 -3.11
C SER A 72 -22.25 -8.44 -1.69
N ALA A 73 -20.95 -8.73 -1.60
CA ALA A 73 -20.19 -8.81 -0.36
C ALA A 73 -18.72 -8.38 -0.59
N LEU A 74 -17.93 -8.38 0.48
CA LEU A 74 -16.47 -8.29 0.40
C LEU A 74 -15.83 -9.67 0.63
N LEU A 75 -14.63 -9.87 0.11
CA LEU A 75 -13.82 -11.07 0.33
C LEU A 75 -12.35 -10.67 0.48
N ALA A 76 -11.71 -11.02 1.59
CA ALA A 76 -10.28 -10.76 1.82
C ALA A 76 -9.43 -11.95 1.42
N LYS A 77 -8.31 -11.70 0.76
CA LYS A 77 -7.31 -12.71 0.40
C LYS A 77 -5.93 -12.25 0.84
N ASN A 78 -5.12 -13.15 1.41
CA ASN A 78 -3.74 -12.84 1.76
C ASN A 78 -2.94 -12.42 0.52
N ALA A 79 -2.38 -11.21 0.56
CA ALA A 79 -1.63 -10.58 -0.52
C ALA A 79 -0.14 -10.37 -0.17
N THR A 80 0.33 -10.93 0.95
CA THR A 80 1.67 -10.66 1.49
C THR A 80 2.78 -11.10 0.55
N SER A 81 2.61 -12.25 -0.12
CA SER A 81 3.68 -12.90 -0.90
C SER A 81 3.41 -12.98 -2.40
N ALA A 82 2.32 -12.38 -2.88
CA ALA A 82 2.00 -12.37 -4.31
C ALA A 82 1.18 -11.14 -4.70
N VAL A 83 1.46 -10.60 -5.89
CA VAL A 83 0.65 -9.56 -6.51
C VAL A 83 -0.75 -10.10 -6.79
N GLN A 84 -1.77 -9.36 -6.36
CA GLN A 84 -3.17 -9.70 -6.56
C GLN A 84 -3.73 -9.04 -7.83
N THR A 85 -4.63 -9.73 -8.53
CA THR A 85 -5.22 -9.30 -9.80
C THR A 85 -6.45 -8.42 -9.59
N GLU A 86 -6.85 -7.63 -10.60
CA GLU A 86 -8.03 -6.76 -10.53
C GLU A 86 -9.36 -7.54 -10.43
N THR A 87 -9.42 -8.76 -10.95
CA THR A 87 -10.49 -9.72 -10.65
C THR A 87 -9.94 -10.81 -9.73
N TYR A 88 -10.77 -11.35 -8.85
CA TYR A 88 -10.37 -12.44 -7.96
C TYR A 88 -9.96 -13.68 -8.77
N SER A 89 -8.74 -14.15 -8.52
CA SER A 89 -8.11 -15.31 -9.19
C SER A 89 -7.88 -16.50 -8.25
N GLY A 90 -8.36 -16.41 -7.00
CA GLY A 90 -8.25 -17.52 -6.05
C GLY A 90 -9.26 -18.64 -6.33
N ALA A 91 -9.03 -19.81 -5.72
CA ALA A 91 -9.94 -20.95 -5.85
C ALA A 91 -11.15 -20.88 -4.89
N ASN A 92 -11.10 -20.03 -3.85
CA ASN A 92 -12.08 -20.00 -2.76
C ASN A 92 -13.20 -18.97 -2.98
N MET A 93 -13.63 -18.76 -4.24
CA MET A 93 -14.78 -17.87 -4.49
C MET A 93 -16.05 -18.50 -3.87
N PRO A 94 -16.81 -17.77 -3.04
CA PRO A 94 -18.04 -18.32 -2.47
C PRO A 94 -19.06 -18.73 -3.54
N SER A 95 -19.81 -19.79 -3.28
CA SER A 95 -20.76 -20.35 -4.25
C SER A 95 -21.77 -19.30 -4.75
N GLY A 96 -21.96 -19.28 -6.08
CA GLY A 96 -22.85 -18.33 -6.76
C GLY A 96 -22.25 -16.95 -7.02
N TYR A 97 -21.16 -16.57 -6.35
CA TYR A 97 -20.43 -15.34 -6.69
C TYR A 97 -19.51 -15.62 -7.88
N THR A 98 -19.71 -14.90 -8.97
CA THR A 98 -18.98 -15.15 -10.23
C THR A 98 -18.37 -13.88 -10.82
N ALA A 99 -18.59 -12.72 -10.19
CA ALA A 99 -17.99 -11.46 -10.57
C ALA A 99 -17.26 -10.82 -9.38
N SER A 100 -16.16 -10.13 -9.66
CA SER A 100 -15.38 -9.46 -8.62
C SER A 100 -14.61 -8.24 -9.13
N ALA A 101 -14.15 -7.41 -8.18
CA ALA A 101 -13.18 -6.34 -8.41
C ALA A 101 -12.30 -6.13 -7.19
N LEU A 102 -11.00 -5.91 -7.39
CA LEU A 102 -10.07 -5.50 -6.35
C LEU A 102 -10.42 -4.07 -5.92
N VAL A 103 -10.87 -3.92 -4.68
CA VAL A 103 -11.31 -2.63 -4.14
C VAL A 103 -10.37 -2.07 -3.09
N SER A 104 -9.44 -2.86 -2.54
CA SER A 104 -8.39 -2.38 -1.64
C SER A 104 -7.23 -3.37 -1.53
N VAL A 105 -6.05 -2.88 -1.17
CA VAL A 105 -4.97 -3.71 -0.60
C VAL A 105 -4.53 -3.04 0.69
N TRP A 106 -4.84 -3.64 1.85
CA TRP A 106 -4.71 -3.02 3.17
C TRP A 106 -3.71 -3.76 4.06
N PRO A 107 -2.88 -3.07 4.87
CA PRO A 107 -1.91 -3.72 5.76
C PRO A 107 -2.57 -4.30 7.01
N THR A 108 -2.00 -5.36 7.56
CA THR A 108 -2.40 -5.92 8.87
C THR A 108 -1.33 -5.70 9.93
N ASN A 109 -1.73 -5.60 11.19
CA ASN A 109 -0.81 -5.55 12.33
C ASN A 109 -0.39 -6.95 12.78
N GLY A 110 0.46 -7.05 13.81
CA GLY A 110 0.92 -8.34 14.35
C GLY A 110 -0.19 -9.26 14.90
N GLY A 111 -1.38 -8.73 15.16
CA GLY A 111 -2.58 -9.50 15.55
C GLY A 111 -3.48 -9.89 14.37
N GLY A 112 -3.08 -9.62 13.12
CA GLY A 112 -3.91 -9.88 11.93
C GLY A 112 -5.10 -8.95 11.77
N GLN A 113 -5.12 -7.81 12.48
CA GLN A 113 -6.16 -6.80 12.36
C GLN A 113 -5.79 -5.78 11.28
N PHE A 114 -6.78 -5.12 10.68
CA PHE A 114 -6.51 -3.95 9.83
C PHE A 114 -5.76 -2.88 10.64
N VAL A 115 -4.70 -2.32 10.06
CA VAL A 115 -4.01 -1.18 10.66
C VAL A 115 -4.88 0.08 10.59
N VAL A 116 -4.62 1.02 11.49
CA VAL A 116 -5.22 2.37 11.47
C VAL A 116 -4.82 3.07 10.18
N GLY A 117 -5.81 3.63 9.47
CA GLY A 117 -5.57 4.30 8.21
C GLY A 117 -6.84 4.72 7.50
N VAL A 118 -6.65 5.40 6.37
CA VAL A 118 -7.71 5.87 5.49
C VAL A 118 -7.40 5.47 4.06
N MET A 119 -8.45 5.27 3.28
CA MET A 119 -8.36 5.05 1.86
C MET A 119 -9.34 5.96 1.12
N GLN A 120 -8.80 6.66 0.13
CA GLN A 120 -9.51 7.52 -0.80
C GLN A 120 -9.15 7.10 -2.22
N GLY A 121 -10.15 6.76 -3.04
CA GLY A 121 -9.90 6.15 -4.35
C GLY A 121 -9.04 4.89 -4.19
N ARG A 122 -7.94 4.78 -4.94
CA ARG A 122 -6.95 3.69 -4.85
C ARG A 122 -5.72 4.02 -4.00
N GLN A 123 -5.78 5.07 -3.17
CA GLN A 123 -4.71 5.44 -2.26
C GLN A 123 -5.04 4.98 -0.84
N VAL A 124 -4.12 4.24 -0.21
CA VAL A 124 -4.18 3.86 1.20
C VAL A 124 -3.11 4.63 1.95
N ALA A 125 -3.50 5.32 3.02
CA ALA A 125 -2.61 6.03 3.94
C ALA A 125 -2.73 5.44 5.34
N ALA A 126 -1.60 5.16 5.98
CA ALA A 126 -1.51 4.55 7.30
C ALA A 126 -0.41 5.24 8.13
N GLY A 127 -0.18 4.77 9.36
CA GLY A 127 0.94 5.24 10.18
C GLY A 127 2.27 5.11 9.45
N GLY A 128 3.13 6.12 9.58
CA GLY A 128 4.43 6.16 8.89
C GLY A 128 5.36 5.02 9.31
N ILE A 129 5.94 4.32 8.33
CA ILE A 129 6.91 3.25 8.54
C ILE A 129 8.28 3.73 8.08
N GLN A 130 9.24 3.76 9.01
CA GLN A 130 10.62 4.07 8.72
C GLN A 130 11.28 2.92 7.97
N VAL A 131 11.74 3.18 6.75
CA VAL A 131 12.39 2.19 5.87
C VAL A 131 13.89 2.43 5.73
N LEU A 132 14.39 3.61 6.12
CA LEU A 132 15.81 3.92 6.18
C LEU A 132 16.13 4.74 7.43
N SER A 133 17.24 4.42 8.09
CA SER A 133 17.95 5.30 9.01
C SER A 133 19.44 5.04 8.84
N SER A 134 20.20 6.02 8.33
CA SER A 134 21.60 5.83 7.95
C SER A 134 22.43 7.09 8.17
N SER A 135 23.71 6.89 8.50
CA SER A 135 24.74 7.93 8.50
C SER A 135 25.77 7.75 7.38
N VAL A 136 25.55 6.79 6.48
CA VAL A 136 26.43 6.47 5.36
C VAL A 136 26.00 7.27 4.14
N GLN A 137 26.93 8.03 3.57
CA GLN A 137 26.68 8.79 2.35
C GLN A 137 26.55 7.87 1.14
N GLN A 138 25.57 8.18 0.28
CA GLN A 138 25.29 7.48 -0.98
C GLN A 138 25.32 8.50 -2.10
N ALA A 139 26.43 8.53 -2.85
CA ALA A 139 26.63 9.46 -3.96
C ALA A 139 25.97 9.01 -5.27
N SER A 140 25.52 7.75 -5.35
CA SER A 140 24.77 7.18 -6.47
C SER A 140 23.55 6.43 -5.94
N PHE A 141 22.56 6.23 -6.80
CA PHE A 141 21.33 5.56 -6.43
C PHE A 141 21.58 4.14 -5.95
N VAL A 142 21.26 3.87 -4.69
CA VAL A 142 21.25 2.52 -4.11
C VAL A 142 19.80 2.08 -3.88
N SER A 143 19.54 0.78 -4.01
CA SER A 143 18.21 0.22 -3.79
C SER A 143 17.78 0.32 -2.33
N LEU A 144 16.48 0.50 -2.14
CA LEU A 144 15.80 0.59 -0.85
C LEU A 144 14.58 -0.33 -0.88
N SER A 145 14.59 -1.33 -0.01
CA SER A 145 13.44 -2.22 0.17
C SER A 145 12.32 -1.50 0.93
N LEU A 146 11.10 -1.62 0.41
CA LEU A 146 9.87 -1.12 1.00
C LEU A 146 8.94 -2.25 1.45
N SER A 147 9.41 -3.49 1.52
CA SER A 147 8.56 -4.66 1.80
C SER A 147 7.80 -4.56 3.12
N ALA A 148 8.38 -3.87 4.11
CA ALA A 148 7.75 -3.61 5.40
C ALA A 148 6.67 -2.51 5.35
N ALA A 149 6.63 -1.67 4.32
CA ALA A 149 5.83 -0.45 4.29
C ALA A 149 4.75 -0.38 3.21
N VAL A 150 4.89 -1.14 2.12
CA VAL A 150 3.90 -1.18 1.03
C VAL A 150 3.66 -2.62 0.57
N PRO A 151 2.46 -2.95 0.04
CA PRO A 151 2.19 -4.26 -0.54
C PRO A 151 2.89 -4.45 -1.91
N LEU A 152 2.98 -5.70 -2.37
CA LEU A 152 3.45 -6.02 -3.73
C LEU A 152 2.59 -5.38 -4.84
N ASN A 153 1.32 -5.09 -4.56
CA ASN A 153 0.41 -4.42 -5.47
C ASN A 153 0.68 -2.92 -5.65
N ALA A 154 1.49 -2.31 -4.79
CA ALA A 154 1.59 -0.86 -4.79
C ALA A 154 2.20 -0.33 -6.12
N LYS A 155 1.69 0.83 -6.56
CA LYS A 155 2.04 1.52 -7.81
C LYS A 155 2.76 2.83 -7.58
N THR A 156 2.59 3.42 -6.42
CA THR A 156 3.35 4.57 -5.94
C THR A 156 3.65 4.39 -4.46
N ALA A 157 4.72 5.01 -3.98
CA ALA A 157 4.98 5.17 -2.56
C ALA A 157 5.14 6.66 -2.25
N LYS A 158 4.46 7.11 -1.20
CA LYS A 158 4.53 8.50 -0.73
C LYS A 158 4.93 8.54 0.73
N GLY A 159 5.66 9.58 1.08
CA GLY A 159 6.23 9.73 2.39
C GLY A 159 7.09 10.98 2.47
N TYR A 160 8.09 10.95 3.32
CA TYR A 160 9.07 12.02 3.41
C TYR A 160 10.48 11.48 3.60
N MET A 161 11.43 12.24 3.09
CA MET A 161 12.85 12.05 3.36
C MET A 161 13.32 13.21 4.22
N ARG A 162 14.08 12.89 5.27
CA ARG A 162 14.86 13.86 6.03
C ARG A 162 16.33 13.57 5.82
N ILE A 163 17.08 14.62 5.57
CA ILE A 163 18.53 14.58 5.40
C ILE A 163 19.10 15.67 6.29
N GLY A 164 20.20 15.39 6.97
CA GLY A 164 20.88 16.38 7.78
C GLY A 164 22.31 16.01 8.04
N SER A 165 22.97 16.87 8.79
CA SER A 165 24.38 16.79 9.11
C SER A 165 24.65 17.28 10.53
N SER A 166 25.73 16.79 11.13
CA SER A 166 26.19 17.27 12.45
C SER A 166 26.86 18.64 12.42
N SER A 167 27.14 19.18 11.23
CA SER A 167 27.74 20.50 11.02
C SER A 167 27.02 21.24 9.88
N PRO A 168 27.02 22.59 9.87
CA PRO A 168 26.48 23.36 8.75
C PRO A 168 27.12 22.97 7.42
N GLY A 169 26.29 22.54 6.46
CA GLY A 169 26.70 22.15 5.12
C GLY A 169 25.52 22.08 4.16
N ASN A 170 25.78 21.70 2.92
CA ASN A 170 24.75 21.43 1.93
C ASN A 170 24.34 19.97 2.06
N ASN A 171 23.05 19.73 2.25
CA ASN A 171 22.45 18.40 2.34
C ASN A 171 21.64 18.14 1.08
N LEU A 172 21.94 17.05 0.38
CA LEU A 172 21.27 16.66 -0.85
C LEU A 172 20.86 15.20 -0.75
N GLY A 173 19.63 14.91 -1.15
CA GLY A 173 19.25 13.55 -1.43
C GLY A 173 18.05 13.49 -2.32
N GLN A 174 17.89 12.30 -2.87
CA GLN A 174 16.96 12.07 -3.95
C GLN A 174 16.29 10.73 -3.70
N ILE A 175 15.01 10.66 -3.99
CA ILE A 175 14.25 9.42 -4.03
C ILE A 175 13.82 9.20 -5.48
N SER A 176 14.01 8.00 -6.01
CA SER A 176 13.78 7.67 -7.41
C SER A 176 13.13 6.30 -7.56
N ALA A 177 12.42 6.11 -8.67
CA ALA A 177 11.79 4.86 -9.03
C ALA A 177 12.78 3.79 -9.51
N ASN A 178 13.98 4.20 -9.96
CA ASN A 178 15.05 3.30 -10.40
C ASN A 178 16.47 3.87 -10.17
N SER A 179 17.50 3.11 -10.55
CA SER A 179 18.91 3.46 -10.38
C SER A 179 19.43 4.59 -11.28
N VAL A 180 18.63 5.10 -12.23
CA VAL A 180 19.02 6.17 -13.16
C VAL A 180 18.26 7.48 -12.94
N GLY A 181 17.41 7.56 -11.90
CA GLY A 181 16.72 8.80 -11.54
C GLY A 181 15.35 9.02 -12.19
N LEU A 182 14.66 7.98 -12.67
CA LEU A 182 13.30 8.15 -13.19
C LEU A 182 12.31 8.50 -12.08
N ASP A 183 11.40 9.43 -12.39
CA ASP A 183 10.39 9.97 -11.45
C ASP A 183 11.00 10.41 -10.12
N GLN A 184 12.18 11.04 -10.17
CA GLN A 184 12.90 11.43 -8.97
C GLN A 184 12.29 12.66 -8.29
N THR A 185 12.31 12.65 -6.96
CA THR A 185 12.12 13.85 -6.14
C THR A 185 13.45 14.25 -5.52
N ILE A 186 13.82 15.51 -5.62
CA ILE A 186 15.04 16.08 -5.03
C ILE A 186 14.67 16.77 -3.71
N ILE A 187 15.46 16.51 -2.68
CA ILE A 187 15.37 17.12 -1.36
C ILE A 187 16.73 17.76 -1.09
N GLU A 188 16.76 19.09 -1.08
CA GLU A 188 17.96 19.88 -0.85
C GLU A 188 17.71 20.92 0.25
N GLY A 189 18.73 21.17 1.06
CA GLY A 189 18.72 22.27 2.01
C GLY A 189 20.10 22.54 2.59
N GLY A 190 20.31 23.79 3.00
CA GLY A 190 21.53 24.22 3.67
C GLY A 190 21.50 24.02 5.18
N TYR A 191 22.63 24.31 5.81
CA TYR A 191 22.81 24.22 7.26
C TYR A 191 22.78 22.77 7.77
N THR A 192 21.90 22.41 8.71
CA THR A 192 21.94 21.11 9.40
C THR A 192 20.87 20.12 8.96
N ASN A 193 19.84 20.55 8.22
CA ASN A 193 18.74 19.66 7.84
C ASN A 193 17.90 20.17 6.66
N ALA A 194 17.38 19.22 5.89
CA ALA A 194 16.36 19.37 4.87
C ALA A 194 15.30 18.28 5.07
N THR A 195 14.03 18.60 4.82
CA THR A 195 12.95 17.60 4.84
C THR A 195 11.93 17.98 3.79
N SER A 196 11.55 17.01 2.96
CA SER A 196 10.50 17.21 1.98
C SER A 196 9.70 15.92 1.79
N ALA A 197 8.44 16.10 1.41
CA ALA A 197 7.60 14.99 0.98
C ALA A 197 8.00 14.53 -0.42
N PHE A 198 7.76 13.26 -0.71
CA PHE A 198 7.90 12.70 -2.04
C PHE A 198 6.69 11.82 -2.39
N SER A 199 6.49 11.64 -3.68
CA SER A 199 5.53 10.69 -4.25
C SER A 199 6.16 10.13 -5.52
N VAL A 200 6.59 8.87 -5.48
CA VAL A 200 7.37 8.26 -6.55
C VAL A 200 6.68 6.98 -7.02
N ALA A 201 6.64 6.77 -8.34
CA ALA A 201 6.12 5.57 -8.97
C ALA A 201 6.94 4.34 -8.61
N MET A 202 6.28 3.19 -8.51
CA MET A 202 6.92 1.92 -8.21
C MET A 202 7.07 1.09 -9.48
N LEU A 203 8.28 1.08 -10.04
CA LEU A 203 8.62 0.33 -11.25
C LEU A 203 8.99 -1.12 -10.94
N THR A 204 9.61 -1.35 -9.79
CA THR A 204 9.91 -2.69 -9.25
C THR A 204 9.11 -2.85 -7.95
N PRO A 205 8.32 -3.92 -7.78
CA PRO A 205 7.53 -4.11 -6.57
C PRO A 205 8.35 -3.95 -5.30
N GLN A 206 7.82 -3.16 -4.36
CA GLN A 206 8.42 -2.89 -3.04
C GLN A 206 9.86 -2.35 -3.10
N THR A 207 10.28 -1.68 -4.17
CA THR A 207 11.65 -1.15 -4.29
C THR A 207 11.63 0.29 -4.81
N LEU A 208 12.33 1.16 -4.09
CA LEU A 208 12.75 2.49 -4.58
C LEU A 208 14.27 2.58 -4.54
N PHE A 209 14.81 3.72 -4.99
CA PHE A 209 16.23 4.02 -4.94
C PHE A 209 16.45 5.38 -4.28
N TYR A 210 17.57 5.55 -3.60
CA TYR A 210 17.91 6.83 -2.99
C TYR A 210 19.38 7.22 -3.12
N THR A 211 19.64 8.53 -3.05
CA THR A 211 20.94 9.14 -2.76
C THR A 211 20.82 9.96 -1.48
N ALA A 212 21.93 10.12 -0.76
CA ALA A 212 21.99 10.98 0.42
C ALA A 212 23.44 11.41 0.67
N THR A 213 23.72 12.69 0.53
CA THR A 213 25.06 13.27 0.71
C THR A 213 24.98 14.54 1.56
N THR A 214 26.10 14.84 2.22
CA THR A 214 26.29 16.11 2.91
C THR A 214 27.71 16.63 2.68
N SER A 215 27.85 17.94 2.51
CA SER A 215 29.15 18.56 2.25
C SER A 215 30.01 18.76 3.50
N ALA A 216 29.44 18.62 4.70
CA ALA A 216 30.14 18.82 5.96
C ALA A 216 29.50 18.01 7.10
N GLY A 217 30.31 17.62 8.09
CA GLY A 217 29.85 16.84 9.24
C GLY A 217 29.47 15.40 8.88
N THR A 218 28.78 14.74 9.81
CA THR A 218 28.29 13.36 9.68
C THR A 218 26.84 13.39 9.19
N LEU A 219 26.55 12.65 8.12
CA LEU A 219 25.21 12.51 7.57
C LEU A 219 24.24 11.89 8.61
N ASN A 220 23.00 12.36 8.60
CA ASN A 220 21.84 11.69 9.19
C ASN A 220 20.71 11.68 8.16
N SER A 221 20.36 10.50 7.64
CA SER A 221 19.32 10.30 6.64
C SER A 221 18.24 9.37 7.16
N LEU A 222 16.99 9.72 6.89
CA LEU A 222 15.79 9.00 7.29
C LEU A 222 14.79 9.01 6.14
N ILE A 223 14.18 7.85 5.86
CA ILE A 223 13.05 7.75 4.91
C ILE A 223 11.89 7.07 5.62
N VAL A 224 10.71 7.69 5.54
CA VAL A 224 9.45 7.17 6.09
C VAL A 224 8.41 7.12 4.98
N ILE A 225 7.71 5.99 4.87
CA ILE A 225 6.58 5.80 3.94
C ILE A 225 5.28 5.89 4.73
N SER A 226 4.31 6.66 4.24
CA SER A 226 3.03 6.87 4.92
C SER A 226 1.81 6.55 4.05
N SER A 227 1.98 6.40 2.73
CA SER A 227 0.90 5.97 1.86
C SER A 227 1.40 5.34 0.56
N TYR A 228 0.50 4.62 -0.10
CA TYR A 228 0.73 4.04 -1.42
C TYR A 228 -0.56 4.06 -2.23
N THR A 229 -0.43 4.02 -3.55
CA THR A 229 -1.53 3.59 -4.43
C THR A 229 -1.35 2.13 -4.84
N PHE A 230 -2.40 1.46 -5.30
CA PHE A 230 -2.35 0.09 -5.80
C PHE A 230 -3.12 -0.04 -7.12
#